data_AF-A0A4Y2VX29-F1
#
_entry.id   AF-A0A4Y2VX29-F1
#
_cell.length_a   1.000
_cell.length_b   1.000
_cell.length_c   1.000
_cell.angle_alpha   90.00
_cell.angle_beta   90.00
_cell.angle_gamma   90.00
#
_symmetry.space_group_name_H-M   'P 1'
#
loop_
_entity.id
_entity.type
_entity.pdbx_description
1 polymer ?
#
loop_
_entity_poly.entity_id
_entity_poly.type
_entity_poly.pdbx_seq_one_letter_code
_entity_poly.pdbx_strand_id
1 'polypeptide(L)'
;MHFEPYPHLSVDEAMVKYKGRLGIVQYMPNKPVKRGIKVWALCTSFFGYVYNFEPYCGKRDKLSRNDNGLGYSVVTFLTKNLSKGHHIYIDSFYTSVVLKDLLKSGIYASGTVNTNRKYLPTNIKNVKLADNGSSKCFQCIEEPNLTCTVWKDKKEIFLLSNGAKNEITTVKRRIRGNVSYVTCPKVIADYNMYMGGVDLADQYRKYYDISRKSRKWWIYMFWYLLDTTVNNAYIIYSTTNFPSEKKSKTPLDFRMSLIEAILKEKRIVETGPQTIVKHKSHKRIKIGGEKKDAYVAFH
;
A
#
# COMPACT_ATOMS: atom_id res chain seq x y z
N MET A 1 -0.57 10.11 16.38
CA MET A 1 -0.49 8.98 15.45
C MET A 1 -0.44 7.72 16.31
N HIS A 2 -1.35 6.75 16.13
CA HIS A 2 -1.59 5.66 17.10
C HIS A 2 -0.80 4.36 16.85
N PHE A 3 0.07 4.33 15.83
CA PHE A 3 0.87 3.17 15.48
C PHE A 3 2.15 3.63 14.76
N GLU A 4 3.32 3.31 15.30
CA GLU A 4 4.59 3.45 14.61
C GLU A 4 4.84 2.16 13.82
N PRO A 5 4.99 2.22 12.49
CA PRO A 5 5.18 1.01 11.69
C PRO A 5 6.52 0.33 12.02
N TYR A 6 6.60 -0.95 11.69
CA TYR A 6 7.86 -1.68 11.72
C TYR A 6 8.84 -1.10 10.68
N PRO A 7 10.17 -1.28 10.87
CA PRO A 7 11.19 -0.62 10.06
C PRO A 7 11.07 -0.82 8.54
N HIS A 8 10.48 -1.93 8.09
CA HIS A 8 10.36 -2.28 6.68
C HIS A 8 8.93 -2.11 6.16
N LEU A 9 8.79 -1.32 5.09
CA LEU A 9 7.52 -1.08 4.41
C LEU A 9 7.67 -1.29 2.90
N SER A 10 6.56 -1.53 2.18
CA SER A 10 6.56 -1.54 0.73
C SER A 10 5.46 -0.67 0.12
N VAL A 11 5.76 -0.12 -1.06
CA VAL A 11 4.81 0.62 -1.90
C VAL A 11 4.48 -0.21 -3.13
N ASP A 12 3.19 -0.43 -3.37
CA ASP A 12 2.68 -1.10 -4.56
C ASP A 12 1.19 -0.74 -4.78
N GLU A 13 0.60 -1.28 -5.83
CA GLU A 13 -0.82 -1.11 -6.17
C GLU A 13 -1.71 -2.24 -5.64
N ALA A 14 -2.80 -1.83 -5.01
CA ALA A 14 -3.95 -2.65 -4.69
C ALA A 14 -5.11 -2.39 -5.67
N MET A 15 -6.01 -3.37 -5.78
CA MET A 15 -7.19 -3.29 -6.66
C MET A 15 -8.49 -3.45 -5.89
N VAL A 16 -9.40 -2.48 -6.05
CA VAL A 16 -10.78 -2.54 -5.53
C VAL A 16 -11.71 -3.00 -6.65
N LYS A 17 -12.30 -4.18 -6.50
CA LYS A 17 -13.11 -4.82 -7.55
C LYS A 17 -14.34 -3.98 -7.89
N TYR A 18 -14.35 -3.39 -9.09
CA TYR A 18 -15.49 -2.65 -9.61
C TYR A 18 -15.55 -2.81 -11.13
N LYS A 19 -16.72 -3.20 -11.66
CA LYS A 19 -16.95 -3.43 -13.09
C LYS A 19 -17.96 -2.46 -13.73
N GLY A 20 -18.46 -1.50 -12.96
CA GLY A 20 -19.43 -0.52 -13.46
C GLY A 20 -18.78 0.59 -14.29
N ARG A 21 -19.59 1.57 -14.71
CA ARG A 21 -19.15 2.71 -15.51
C ARG A 21 -18.58 3.79 -14.60
N LEU A 22 -17.26 3.94 -14.63
CA LEU A 22 -16.53 5.01 -13.95
C LEU A 22 -15.24 5.28 -14.73
N GLY A 23 -14.94 6.56 -14.98
CA GLY A 23 -13.81 6.95 -15.85
C GLY A 23 -12.42 6.56 -15.33
N ILE A 24 -12.30 6.27 -14.02
CA ILE A 24 -11.03 5.93 -13.36
C ILE A 24 -10.80 4.41 -13.20
N VAL A 25 -11.70 3.57 -13.73
CA VAL A 25 -11.50 2.10 -13.71
C VAL A 25 -10.25 1.74 -14.49
N GLN A 26 -9.39 0.92 -13.88
CA GLN A 26 -8.16 0.41 -14.47
C GLN A 26 -8.29 -1.08 -14.78
N TYR A 27 -7.52 -1.53 -15.76
CA TYR A 27 -7.31 -2.94 -16.07
C TYR A 27 -5.85 -3.31 -15.79
N MET A 28 -5.62 -4.24 -14.87
CA MET A 28 -4.29 -4.71 -14.45
C MET A 28 -4.25 -6.24 -14.57
N PRO A 29 -3.76 -6.80 -15.69
CA PRO A 29 -3.90 -8.24 -16.00
C PRO A 29 -3.18 -9.16 -15.00
N ASN A 30 -2.13 -8.66 -14.36
CA ASN A 30 -1.28 -9.43 -13.44
C ASN A 30 -1.80 -9.45 -11.99
N LYS A 31 -2.79 -8.62 -11.64
CA LYS A 31 -3.39 -8.64 -10.30
C LYS A 31 -4.58 -9.62 -10.27
N PRO A 32 -4.86 -10.30 -9.15
CA PRO A 32 -6.00 -11.23 -9.04
C PRO A 32 -7.34 -10.57 -9.37
N VAL A 33 -7.51 -9.31 -8.95
CA VAL A 33 -8.62 -8.46 -9.39
C VAL A 33 -8.16 -7.66 -10.60
N LYS A 34 -8.46 -8.18 -11.78
CA LYS A 34 -7.96 -7.59 -13.05
C LYS A 34 -8.60 -6.27 -13.43
N ARG A 35 -9.83 -5.98 -12.98
CA ARG A 35 -10.57 -4.76 -13.35
C ARG A 35 -11.21 -4.14 -12.12
N GLY A 36 -10.94 -2.85 -11.89
CA GLY A 36 -11.36 -2.18 -10.68
C GLY A 36 -10.81 -0.76 -10.53
N ILE A 37 -11.01 -0.18 -9.35
CA ILE A 37 -10.39 1.08 -8.96
C ILE A 37 -9.00 0.75 -8.42
N LYS A 38 -7.97 1.35 -9.00
CA LYS A 38 -6.59 1.20 -8.54
C LYS A 38 -6.35 2.07 -7.31
N VAL A 39 -5.63 1.55 -6.33
CA VAL A 39 -5.22 2.29 -5.13
C VAL A 39 -3.72 2.03 -4.92
N TRP A 40 -2.93 3.08 -4.75
CA TRP A 40 -1.56 2.95 -4.28
C TRP A 40 -1.55 2.83 -2.77
N ALA A 41 -0.75 1.95 -2.21
CA ALA A 41 -0.67 1.75 -0.76
C ALA A 41 0.78 1.65 -0.30
N LEU A 42 1.03 2.17 0.90
CA LEU A 42 2.24 1.95 1.69
C LEU A 42 1.87 1.03 2.85
N CYS A 43 2.46 -0.17 2.86
CA CYS A 43 2.14 -1.19 3.85
C CYS A 43 3.38 -1.65 4.61
N THR A 44 3.25 -2.00 5.89
CA THR A 44 4.33 -2.71 6.60
C THR A 44 4.59 -4.05 5.94
N SER A 45 5.85 -4.39 5.67
CA SER A 45 6.21 -5.57 4.89
C SER A 45 5.82 -6.90 5.56
N PHE A 46 5.90 -6.97 6.89
CA PHE A 46 5.67 -8.22 7.64
C PHE A 46 4.19 -8.52 7.93
N PHE A 47 3.38 -7.49 8.17
CA PHE A 47 2.00 -7.65 8.65
C PHE A 47 0.95 -7.20 7.65
N GLY A 48 1.34 -6.44 6.62
CA GLY A 48 0.41 -5.84 5.67
C GLY A 48 -0.46 -4.73 6.28
N TYR A 49 -0.02 -4.09 7.37
CA TYR A 49 -0.69 -2.91 7.92
C TYR A 49 -0.63 -1.78 6.90
N VAL A 50 -1.80 -1.30 6.47
CA VAL A 50 -1.89 -0.20 5.50
C VAL A 50 -1.65 1.11 6.24
N TYR A 51 -0.45 1.68 6.09
CA TYR A 51 -0.04 2.91 6.75
C TYR A 51 -0.62 4.15 6.05
N ASN A 52 -0.56 4.17 4.72
CA ASN A 52 -1.12 5.25 3.91
C ASN A 52 -1.56 4.70 2.55
N PHE A 53 -2.49 5.38 1.88
CA PHE A 53 -2.97 4.99 0.55
C PHE A 53 -3.48 6.19 -0.25
N GLU A 54 -3.46 6.08 -1.58
CA GLU A 54 -3.97 7.08 -2.50
C GLU A 54 -4.77 6.39 -3.64
N PRO A 55 -6.09 6.64 -3.76
CA PRO A 55 -6.85 6.17 -4.91
C PRO A 55 -6.38 6.83 -6.22
N TYR A 56 -6.27 6.04 -7.28
CA TYR A 56 -6.04 6.57 -8.62
C TYR A 56 -7.27 7.30 -9.13
N CYS A 57 -7.16 8.61 -9.35
CA CYS A 57 -8.26 9.47 -9.80
C CYS A 57 -8.21 9.84 -11.29
N GLY A 58 -7.51 9.07 -12.13
CA GLY A 58 -7.40 9.37 -13.56
C GLY A 58 -6.27 10.36 -13.87
N LYS A 59 -6.30 10.94 -15.08
CA LYS A 59 -5.40 12.02 -15.46
C LYS A 59 -5.82 13.30 -14.71
N ARG A 60 -4.89 13.88 -13.93
CA ARG A 60 -5.06 15.23 -13.37
C ARG A 60 -4.80 16.24 -14.49
N ASP A 61 -5.82 16.55 -15.29
CA ASP A 61 -5.66 17.42 -16.47
C ASP A 61 -5.48 18.91 -16.13
N LYS A 62 -5.53 19.29 -14.83
CA LYS A 62 -5.43 20.69 -14.37
C LYS A 62 -4.44 20.95 -13.23
N LEU A 63 -3.73 19.94 -12.74
CA LEU A 63 -2.71 20.11 -11.70
C LEU A 63 -1.33 19.97 -12.33
N SER A 64 -0.43 20.90 -12.03
CA SER A 64 0.97 20.80 -12.43
C SER A 64 1.50 19.44 -12.01
N ARG A 65 1.89 18.61 -13.00
CA ARG A 65 2.55 17.35 -12.70
C ARG A 65 3.86 17.71 -12.01
N ASN A 66 4.21 16.97 -10.97
CA ASN A 66 5.57 17.05 -10.46
C ASN A 66 6.52 16.71 -11.62
N ASP A 67 7.55 17.53 -11.85
CA ASP A 67 8.50 17.35 -12.96
C ASP A 67 9.21 15.99 -12.90
N ASN A 68 9.24 15.35 -11.72
CA ASN A 68 9.79 14.02 -11.51
C ASN A 68 8.82 12.87 -11.84
N GLY A 69 7.58 13.18 -12.23
CA GLY A 69 6.58 12.23 -12.71
C GLY A 69 5.66 11.63 -11.63
N LEU A 70 4.78 10.72 -12.07
CA LEU A 70 3.72 10.15 -11.23
C LEU A 70 4.26 9.24 -10.12
N GLY A 71 5.19 8.33 -10.44
CA GLY A 71 5.76 7.41 -9.45
C GLY A 71 6.44 8.14 -8.28
N TYR A 72 7.18 9.22 -8.59
CA TYR A 72 7.75 10.11 -7.58
C TYR A 72 6.65 10.71 -6.69
N SER A 73 5.62 11.31 -7.30
CA SER A 73 4.53 11.97 -6.58
C SER A 73 3.81 11.03 -5.62
N VAL A 74 3.54 9.80 -6.05
CA VAL A 74 2.89 8.77 -5.25
C VAL A 74 3.74 8.41 -4.04
N VAL A 75 5.02 8.08 -4.23
CA VAL A 75 5.90 7.69 -3.12
C VAL A 75 6.08 8.85 -2.13
N THR A 76 6.30 10.08 -2.61
CA THR A 76 6.40 11.25 -1.73
C THR A 76 5.12 11.48 -0.93
N PHE A 77 3.94 11.33 -1.56
CA PHE A 77 2.66 11.45 -0.85
C PHE A 77 2.50 10.37 0.22
N LEU A 78 2.73 9.11 -0.13
CA LEU A 78 2.54 7.99 0.78
C LEU A 78 3.47 8.04 1.98
N THR A 79 4.67 8.60 1.81
CA THR A 79 5.73 8.64 2.82
C THR A 79 5.82 9.94 3.61
N LYS A 80 4.98 10.93 3.29
CA LYS A 80 5.05 12.30 3.85
C LYS A 80 5.14 12.37 5.38
N ASN A 81 4.49 11.45 6.08
CA ASN A 81 4.42 11.44 7.55
C ASN A 81 5.20 10.27 8.17
N LEU A 82 5.95 9.51 7.37
CA LEU A 82 6.75 8.39 7.87
C LEU A 82 7.97 8.92 8.62
N SER A 83 8.22 8.37 9.81
CA SER A 83 9.37 8.79 10.62
C SER A 83 10.70 8.29 10.01
N LYS A 84 11.80 8.89 10.47
CA LYS A 84 13.15 8.55 10.01
C LYS A 84 13.54 7.12 10.42
N GLY A 85 14.46 6.52 9.67
CA GLY A 85 15.02 5.20 9.97
C GLY A 85 14.27 4.03 9.33
N HIS A 86 13.14 4.28 8.68
CA HIS A 86 12.42 3.28 7.90
C HIS A 86 13.10 2.96 6.57
N HIS A 87 12.89 1.73 6.08
CA HIS A 87 13.32 1.27 4.76
C HIS A 87 12.10 0.89 3.91
N ILE A 88 11.96 1.55 2.77
CA ILE A 88 10.85 1.34 1.83
C ILE A 88 11.31 0.51 0.63
N TYR A 89 10.55 -0.53 0.30
CA TYR A 89 10.76 -1.36 -0.88
C TYR A 89 9.74 -0.98 -1.96
N ILE A 90 10.23 -0.67 -3.16
CA ILE A 90 9.40 -0.17 -4.25
C ILE A 90 9.75 -0.83 -5.59
N ASP A 91 8.81 -0.88 -6.51
CA ASP A 91 9.05 -1.46 -7.84
C ASP A 91 9.77 -0.49 -8.81
N SER A 92 10.01 -0.96 -10.03
CA SER A 92 10.62 -0.18 -11.11
C SER A 92 9.78 0.96 -11.68
N PHE A 93 8.46 0.98 -11.44
CA PHE A 93 7.58 2.09 -11.81
C PHE A 93 7.87 3.31 -10.92
N TYR A 94 8.11 3.09 -9.62
CA TYR A 94 8.41 4.15 -8.66
C TYR A 94 9.90 4.55 -8.58
N THR A 95 10.82 3.65 -8.93
CA THR A 95 12.26 3.84 -8.70
C THR A 95 12.91 4.87 -9.65
N SER A 96 13.75 5.75 -9.05
CA SER A 96 14.88 6.52 -9.61
C SER A 96 15.12 7.74 -8.69
N VAL A 97 14.80 8.96 -9.14
CA VAL A 97 15.00 10.23 -8.42
C VAL A 97 14.48 10.22 -6.98
N VAL A 98 13.36 9.52 -6.72
CA VAL A 98 12.72 9.52 -5.39
C VAL A 98 13.61 8.95 -4.29
N LEU A 99 14.51 8.00 -4.59
CA LEU A 99 15.42 7.41 -3.59
C LEU A 99 16.37 8.46 -2.99
N LYS A 100 16.83 9.43 -3.80
CA LYS A 100 17.68 10.53 -3.34
C LYS A 100 16.94 11.40 -2.31
N ASP A 101 15.71 11.78 -2.62
CA ASP A 101 14.94 12.71 -1.78
C ASP A 101 14.38 12.05 -0.52
N LEU A 102 14.10 10.74 -0.58
CA LEU A 102 13.80 9.95 0.60
C LEU A 102 14.99 9.92 1.58
N LEU A 103 16.22 9.77 1.07
CA LEU A 103 17.40 9.77 1.93
C LEU A 103 17.58 11.11 2.66
N LYS A 104 17.35 12.23 1.97
CA LYS A 104 17.37 13.57 2.62
C LYS A 104 16.35 13.68 3.75
N SER A 105 15.23 12.96 3.64
CA SER A 105 14.20 12.87 4.68
C SER A 105 14.53 11.84 5.77
N GLY A 106 15.69 11.17 5.70
CA GLY A 106 16.09 10.12 6.64
C GLY A 106 15.40 8.77 6.42
N ILE A 107 14.88 8.53 5.22
CA ILE A 107 14.17 7.30 4.83
C ILE A 107 15.04 6.52 3.84
N TYR A 108 15.33 5.28 4.18
CA TYR A 108 16.00 4.35 3.28
C TYR A 108 15.01 3.78 2.27
N ALA A 109 15.49 3.44 1.07
CA ALA A 109 14.70 2.86 0.02
C ALA A 109 15.53 1.97 -0.89
N SER A 110 14.91 0.88 -1.34
CA SER A 110 15.47 -0.06 -2.31
C SER A 110 14.41 -0.47 -3.29
N GLY A 111 14.75 -0.52 -4.58
CA GLY A 111 13.78 -0.92 -5.59
C GLY A 111 14.42 -1.46 -6.85
N THR A 112 13.68 -2.34 -7.53
CA THR A 112 14.06 -2.74 -8.88
C THR A 112 14.09 -1.50 -9.78
N VAL A 113 15.02 -1.44 -10.72
CA VAL A 113 15.17 -0.25 -11.57
C VAL A 113 15.26 -0.63 -13.04
N ASN A 114 14.57 0.14 -13.88
CA ASN A 114 14.79 0.04 -15.33
C ASN A 114 16.09 0.75 -15.68
N THR A 115 16.93 0.14 -16.52
CA THR A 115 18.26 0.66 -16.89
C THR A 115 18.23 1.98 -17.66
N ASN A 116 17.05 2.44 -18.11
CA ASN A 116 16.84 3.75 -18.74
C ASN A 116 16.58 4.90 -17.74
N ARG A 117 16.60 4.64 -16.43
CA ARG A 117 16.31 5.65 -15.40
C ARG A 117 17.51 6.57 -15.14
N LYS A 118 17.23 7.77 -14.60
CA LYS A 118 18.24 8.77 -14.20
C LYS A 118 19.15 8.24 -13.08
N TYR A 119 20.35 8.81 -13.02
CA TYR A 119 21.42 8.56 -12.02
C TYR A 119 22.08 7.18 -12.08
N LEU A 120 21.66 6.30 -12.99
CA LEU A 120 22.35 5.03 -13.19
C LEU A 120 23.69 5.24 -13.91
N PRO A 121 24.70 4.39 -13.66
CA PRO A 121 25.96 4.44 -14.39
C PRO A 121 25.76 4.38 -15.92
N THR A 122 26.53 5.16 -16.68
CA THR A 122 26.39 5.33 -18.15
C THR A 122 26.42 4.00 -18.94
N ASN A 123 27.15 2.99 -18.44
CA ASN A 123 27.27 1.68 -19.09
C ASN A 123 26.42 0.57 -18.46
N ILE A 124 25.48 0.89 -17.56
CA ILE A 124 24.72 -0.11 -16.82
C ILE A 124 23.93 -1.07 -17.73
N LYS A 125 23.46 -0.58 -18.88
CA LYS A 125 22.70 -1.36 -19.88
C LYS A 125 23.53 -2.47 -20.53
N ASN A 126 24.85 -2.26 -20.60
CA ASN A 126 25.78 -3.17 -21.25
C ASN A 126 26.35 -4.20 -20.26
N VAL A 127 26.05 -4.06 -18.97
CA VAL A 127 26.50 -5.02 -17.96
C VAL A 127 25.79 -6.35 -18.20
N LYS A 128 26.59 -7.34 -18.58
CA LYS A 128 26.20 -8.75 -18.63
C LYS A 128 27.00 -9.52 -17.61
N LEU A 129 26.33 -10.46 -16.97
CA LEU A 129 26.90 -11.34 -15.97
C LEU A 129 27.06 -12.73 -16.57
N ALA A 130 28.19 -13.41 -16.32
CA ALA A 130 28.49 -14.70 -16.94
C ALA A 130 27.59 -15.79 -16.34
N ASP A 131 27.66 -15.95 -15.01
CA ASP A 131 27.03 -17.07 -14.31
C ASP A 131 25.80 -16.65 -13.51
N ASN A 132 24.86 -17.56 -13.34
CA ASN A 132 23.74 -17.37 -12.42
C ASN A 132 24.28 -17.31 -10.99
N GLY A 133 23.76 -16.39 -10.17
CA GLY A 133 24.27 -16.11 -8.83
C GLY A 133 25.37 -15.05 -8.79
N SER A 134 26.01 -14.74 -9.92
CA SER A 134 27.00 -13.66 -9.96
C SER A 134 26.35 -12.29 -9.81
N SER A 135 27.10 -11.33 -9.26
CA SER A 135 26.62 -9.97 -9.05
C SER A 135 27.74 -8.94 -9.18
N LYS A 136 27.35 -7.69 -9.46
CA LYS A 136 28.23 -6.52 -9.43
C LYS A 136 27.48 -5.37 -8.75
N CYS A 137 28.20 -4.58 -7.95
CA CYS A 137 27.67 -3.37 -7.33
C CYS A 137 28.42 -2.16 -7.90
N PHE A 138 27.68 -1.13 -8.29
CA PHE A 138 28.21 0.10 -8.86
C PHE A 138 27.74 1.28 -8.03
N GLN A 139 28.65 2.18 -7.71
CA GLN A 139 28.32 3.47 -7.13
C GLN A 139 27.80 4.41 -8.22
N CYS A 140 26.66 5.06 -8.00
CA CYS A 140 26.17 6.09 -8.91
C CYS A 140 27.05 7.35 -8.80
N ILE A 141 27.57 7.83 -9.94
CA ILE A 141 28.54 8.95 -9.98
C ILE A 141 27.86 10.28 -9.62
N GLU A 142 26.71 10.57 -10.25
CA GLU A 142 25.96 11.80 -10.02
C GLU A 142 25.33 11.85 -8.62
N GLU A 143 25.09 10.69 -8.01
CA GLU A 143 24.49 10.56 -6.67
C GLU A 143 25.24 9.51 -5.84
N PRO A 144 26.36 9.89 -5.18
CA PRO A 144 27.23 8.96 -4.45
C PRO A 144 26.59 8.26 -3.24
N ASN A 145 25.36 8.62 -2.88
CA ASN A 145 24.58 7.90 -1.87
C ASN A 145 23.73 6.77 -2.46
N LEU A 146 23.68 6.63 -3.79
CA LEU A 146 22.91 5.60 -4.48
C LEU A 146 23.82 4.49 -5.03
N THR A 147 23.52 3.25 -4.67
CA THR A 147 24.20 2.06 -5.20
C THR A 147 23.28 1.30 -6.16
N CYS A 148 23.82 0.94 -7.32
CA CYS A 148 23.15 0.08 -8.28
C CYS A 148 23.77 -1.32 -8.26
N THR A 149 22.98 -2.29 -7.81
CA THR A 149 23.38 -3.70 -7.75
C THR A 149 22.75 -4.47 -8.90
N VAL A 150 23.57 -5.22 -9.62
CA VAL A 150 23.16 -6.14 -10.69
C VAL A 150 23.37 -7.55 -10.21
N TRP A 151 22.37 -8.40 -10.34
CA TRP A 151 22.48 -9.84 -10.03
C TRP A 151 21.82 -10.65 -11.13
N LYS A 152 22.45 -11.76 -11.49
CA LYS A 152 21.92 -12.66 -12.51
C LYS A 152 21.22 -13.83 -11.85
N ASP A 153 19.90 -13.86 -11.96
CA ASP A 153 19.14 -15.09 -11.75
C ASP A 153 19.04 -15.84 -13.10
N LYS A 154 17.86 -15.86 -13.73
CA LYS A 154 17.72 -16.24 -15.15
C LYS A 154 18.11 -15.12 -16.11
N LYS A 155 17.91 -13.89 -15.66
CA LYS A 155 18.23 -12.63 -16.36
C LYS A 155 18.80 -11.66 -15.33
N GLU A 156 19.49 -10.65 -15.81
CA GLU A 156 20.00 -9.57 -14.99
C GLU A 156 18.84 -8.78 -14.36
N ILE A 157 18.88 -8.68 -13.03
CA ILE A 157 18.00 -7.85 -12.23
C ILE A 157 18.84 -6.69 -11.73
N PHE A 158 18.34 -5.48 -11.99
CA PHE A 158 18.95 -4.23 -11.55
C PHE A 158 18.16 -3.70 -10.36
N LEU A 159 18.87 -3.38 -9.28
CA LEU A 159 18.30 -2.81 -8.07
C LEU A 159 19.05 -1.54 -7.72
N LEU A 160 18.31 -0.48 -7.41
CA LEU A 160 18.85 0.79 -6.92
C LEU A 160 18.53 0.90 -5.42
N SER A 161 19.47 1.36 -4.62
CA SER A 161 19.29 1.57 -3.19
C SER A 161 20.02 2.82 -2.69
N ASN A 162 19.48 3.47 -1.66
CA ASN A 162 20.10 4.61 -0.98
C ASN A 162 20.70 4.27 0.40
N GLY A 163 20.74 2.98 0.76
CA GLY A 163 21.18 2.52 2.08
C GLY A 163 21.75 1.10 2.09
N ALA A 164 21.91 0.47 0.92
CA ALA A 164 22.44 -0.88 0.83
C ALA A 164 23.96 -0.92 0.92
N LYS A 165 24.45 -1.84 1.75
CA LYS A 165 25.85 -2.27 1.75
C LYS A 165 26.08 -3.34 0.69
N ASN A 166 27.30 -3.42 0.16
CA ASN A 166 27.71 -4.47 -0.78
C ASN A 166 28.01 -5.77 -0.02
N GLU A 167 26.97 -6.38 0.54
CA GLU A 167 27.06 -7.64 1.28
C GLU A 167 26.47 -8.78 0.44
N ILE A 168 27.06 -9.96 0.57
CA ILE A 168 26.62 -11.18 -0.11
C ILE A 168 25.96 -12.11 0.91
N THR A 169 24.88 -12.76 0.49
CA THR A 169 24.16 -13.79 1.22
C THR A 169 23.81 -14.93 0.27
N THR A 170 23.04 -15.90 0.76
CA THR A 170 22.62 -17.06 0.02
C THR A 170 21.10 -17.18 0.06
N VAL A 171 20.47 -17.39 -1.09
CA VAL A 171 19.02 -17.58 -1.19
C VAL A 171 18.69 -19.01 -1.61
N LYS A 172 17.65 -19.56 -0.98
CA LYS A 172 17.12 -20.88 -1.32
C LYS A 172 16.36 -20.81 -2.65
N ARG A 173 16.75 -21.64 -3.61
CA ARG A 173 16.10 -21.76 -4.92
C ARG A 173 15.69 -23.20 -5.19
N ARG A 174 14.50 -23.38 -5.76
CA ARG A 174 14.04 -24.68 -6.24
C ARG A 174 14.34 -24.78 -7.73
N ILE A 175 15.35 -25.57 -8.10
CA ILE A 175 15.74 -25.80 -9.49
C ILE A 175 15.39 -27.24 -9.82
N ARG A 176 14.48 -27.44 -10.79
CA ARG A 176 14.04 -28.76 -11.28
C ARG A 176 13.61 -29.72 -10.15
N GLY A 177 12.91 -29.21 -9.14
CA GLY A 177 12.42 -29.99 -7.99
C GLY A 177 13.38 -30.04 -6.80
N ASN A 178 14.69 -29.89 -7.03
CA ASN A 178 15.72 -29.89 -6.00
C ASN A 178 15.91 -28.52 -5.36
N VAL A 179 16.23 -28.53 -4.06
CA VAL A 179 16.62 -27.33 -3.33
C VAL A 179 18.10 -27.08 -3.58
N SER A 180 18.40 -25.88 -4.05
CA SER A 180 19.76 -25.38 -4.29
C SER A 180 19.93 -24.03 -3.59
N TYR A 181 21.16 -23.69 -3.28
CA TYR A 181 21.52 -22.45 -2.64
C TYR A 181 22.33 -21.62 -3.62
N VAL A 182 21.88 -20.40 -3.89
CA VAL A 182 22.49 -19.51 -4.88
C VAL A 182 22.97 -18.25 -4.18
N THR A 183 24.21 -17.87 -4.44
CA THR A 183 24.81 -16.62 -3.97
C THR A 183 24.00 -15.43 -4.49
N CYS A 184 23.72 -14.47 -3.62
CA CYS A 184 22.85 -13.34 -3.91
C CYS A 184 23.26 -12.12 -3.07
N PRO A 185 23.27 -10.90 -3.63
CA PRO A 185 23.43 -9.69 -2.85
C PRO A 185 22.35 -9.57 -1.76
N LYS A 186 22.76 -9.18 -0.55
CA LYS A 186 21.86 -9.00 0.59
C LYS A 186 20.70 -8.04 0.25
N VAL A 187 20.96 -6.96 -0.46
CA VAL A 187 19.92 -6.01 -0.87
C VAL A 187 18.81 -6.64 -1.72
N ILE A 188 19.14 -7.65 -2.53
CA ILE A 188 18.17 -8.38 -3.36
C ILE A 188 17.42 -9.39 -2.51
N ALA A 189 18.08 -10.06 -1.57
CA ALA A 189 17.42 -10.92 -0.60
C ALA A 189 16.42 -10.12 0.24
N ASP A 190 16.84 -8.97 0.78
CA ASP A 190 15.98 -8.07 1.57
C ASP A 190 14.81 -7.55 0.72
N TYR A 191 15.05 -7.14 -0.53
CA TYR A 191 13.97 -6.72 -1.44
C TYR A 191 12.92 -7.81 -1.64
N ASN A 192 13.34 -9.04 -1.93
CA ASN A 192 12.41 -10.16 -2.11
C ASN A 192 11.66 -10.52 -0.83
N MET A 193 12.28 -10.33 0.33
CA MET A 193 11.65 -10.55 1.63
C MET A 193 10.59 -9.48 1.94
N TYR A 194 10.82 -8.22 1.55
CA TYR A 194 10.05 -7.09 2.06
C TYR A 194 9.10 -6.41 1.07
N MET A 195 9.21 -6.63 -0.23
CA MET A 195 8.34 -5.99 -1.23
C MET A 195 6.84 -6.38 -1.09
N GLY A 196 6.52 -7.54 -0.49
CA GLY A 196 5.19 -8.15 -0.48
C GLY A 196 4.13 -7.57 0.49
N GLY A 197 4.41 -6.46 1.19
CA GLY A 197 3.51 -5.90 2.21
C GLY A 197 2.10 -5.55 1.69
N VAL A 198 1.99 -4.96 0.50
CA VAL A 198 0.70 -4.63 -0.12
C VAL A 198 -0.07 -5.89 -0.55
N ASP A 199 0.62 -6.88 -1.11
CA ASP A 199 0.00 -8.15 -1.50
C ASP A 199 -0.52 -8.92 -0.26
N LEU A 200 0.19 -8.84 0.87
CA LEU A 200 -0.26 -9.39 2.16
C LEU A 200 -1.52 -8.68 2.67
N ALA A 201 -1.57 -7.35 2.58
CA ALA A 201 -2.78 -6.57 2.91
C ALA A 201 -3.97 -6.98 2.03
N ASP A 202 -3.74 -7.14 0.72
CA ASP A 202 -4.74 -7.61 -0.24
C ASP A 202 -5.22 -9.03 0.05
N GLN A 203 -4.34 -9.91 0.51
CA GLN A 203 -4.66 -11.27 0.92
C GLN A 203 -5.55 -11.28 2.17
N TYR A 204 -5.22 -10.51 3.20
CA TYR A 204 -6.04 -10.40 4.42
C TYR A 204 -7.46 -9.90 4.12
N ARG A 205 -7.62 -8.94 3.20
CA ARG A 205 -8.94 -8.46 2.79
C ARG A 205 -9.77 -9.53 2.07
N LYS A 206 -9.13 -10.47 1.36
CA LYS A 206 -9.84 -11.52 0.63
C LYS A 206 -10.35 -12.65 1.52
N TYR A 207 -9.68 -12.94 2.64
CA TYR A 207 -10.08 -14.05 3.51
C TYR A 207 -11.49 -13.87 4.11
N TYR A 208 -11.84 -12.64 4.46
CA TYR A 208 -13.12 -12.30 5.07
C TYR A 208 -13.76 -11.11 4.36
N ASP A 209 -13.84 -11.17 3.02
CA ASP A 209 -14.38 -10.11 2.17
C ASP A 209 -15.84 -9.77 2.55
N ILE A 210 -16.04 -8.55 3.04
CA ILE A 210 -17.37 -8.06 3.44
C ILE A 210 -18.12 -7.36 2.30
N SER A 211 -17.49 -7.23 1.12
CA SER A 211 -18.04 -6.44 0.04
C SER A 211 -19.39 -6.97 -0.46
N ARG A 212 -20.26 -6.05 -0.84
CA ARG A 212 -21.59 -6.33 -1.39
C ARG A 212 -21.72 -5.68 -2.76
N LYS A 213 -22.41 -6.36 -3.67
CA LYS A 213 -22.66 -5.83 -5.02
C LYS A 213 -23.47 -4.54 -4.90
N SER A 214 -23.05 -3.50 -5.62
CA SER A 214 -23.76 -2.23 -5.69
C SER A 214 -23.63 -1.63 -7.09
N ARG A 215 -24.59 -0.79 -7.48
CA ARG A 215 -24.47 0.04 -8.69
C ARG A 215 -23.53 1.23 -8.45
N LYS A 216 -23.46 1.72 -7.20
CA LYS A 216 -22.69 2.90 -6.80
C LYS A 216 -21.24 2.51 -6.51
N TRP A 217 -20.29 3.11 -7.23
CA TRP A 217 -18.86 2.78 -7.11
C TRP A 217 -18.29 3.07 -5.72
N TRP A 218 -18.74 4.16 -5.07
CA TRP A 218 -18.21 4.59 -3.79
C TRP A 218 -18.52 3.60 -2.65
N ILE A 219 -19.55 2.76 -2.79
CA ILE A 219 -19.83 1.67 -1.84
C ILE A 219 -18.68 0.65 -1.82
N TYR A 220 -18.03 0.41 -2.96
CA TYR A 220 -16.86 -0.48 -3.01
C TYR A 220 -15.65 0.12 -2.31
N MET A 221 -15.47 1.45 -2.41
CA MET A 221 -14.45 2.16 -1.64
C MET A 221 -14.76 2.13 -0.15
N PHE A 222 -16.02 2.31 0.24
CA PHE A 222 -16.44 2.17 1.64
C PHE A 222 -16.08 0.78 2.20
N TRP A 223 -16.42 -0.30 1.49
CA TRP A 223 -16.05 -1.65 1.92
C TRP A 223 -14.54 -1.86 1.98
N TYR A 224 -13.79 -1.34 1.00
CA TYR A 224 -12.33 -1.37 1.02
C TYR A 224 -11.75 -0.71 2.28
N LEU A 225 -12.25 0.48 2.64
CA LEU A 225 -11.81 1.21 3.82
C LEU A 225 -12.19 0.50 5.11
N LEU A 226 -13.41 -0.05 5.19
CA LEU A 226 -13.87 -0.79 6.35
C LEU A 226 -13.05 -2.06 6.58
N ASP A 227 -12.83 -2.87 5.53
CA ASP A 227 -11.97 -4.07 5.63
C ASP A 227 -10.54 -3.71 6.02
N THR A 228 -9.99 -2.65 5.45
CA THR A 228 -8.64 -2.15 5.79
C THR A 228 -8.58 -1.74 7.26
N THR A 229 -9.61 -1.05 7.75
CA THR A 229 -9.70 -0.62 9.16
C THR A 229 -9.75 -1.82 10.10
N VAL A 230 -10.59 -2.83 9.80
CA VAL A 230 -10.70 -4.04 10.60
C VAL A 230 -9.39 -4.83 10.62
N ASN A 231 -8.72 -4.95 9.48
CA ASN A 231 -7.42 -5.63 9.38
C ASN A 231 -6.33 -4.87 10.13
N ASN A 232 -6.25 -3.55 9.97
CA ASN A 232 -5.30 -2.71 10.72
C ASN A 232 -5.54 -2.81 12.23
N ALA A 233 -6.80 -2.79 12.68
CA ALA A 233 -7.15 -2.98 14.09
C ALA A 233 -6.74 -4.36 14.62
N TYR A 234 -6.91 -5.42 13.83
CA TYR A 234 -6.43 -6.76 14.15
C TYR A 234 -4.90 -6.80 14.26
N ILE A 235 -4.18 -6.15 13.33
CA ILE A 235 -2.72 -6.10 13.37
C ILE A 235 -2.25 -5.38 14.64
N ILE A 236 -2.83 -4.22 14.96
CA ILE A 236 -2.55 -3.51 16.22
C ILE A 236 -2.82 -4.45 17.41
N TYR A 237 -4.00 -5.07 17.50
CA TYR A 237 -4.32 -6.02 18.55
C TYR A 237 -3.27 -7.14 18.67
N SER A 238 -2.86 -7.73 17.54
CA SER A 238 -1.93 -8.86 17.51
C SER A 238 -0.48 -8.47 17.86
N THR A 239 -0.11 -7.21 17.61
CA THR A 239 1.24 -6.67 17.86
C THR A 239 1.36 -5.97 19.20
N THR A 240 0.25 -5.56 19.84
CA THR A 240 0.29 -4.98 21.20
C THR A 240 -0.02 -6.01 22.29
N ASN A 241 -0.76 -7.07 21.98
CA ASN A 241 -1.09 -8.14 22.92
C ASN A 241 -0.12 -9.34 22.82
N PHE A 242 1.19 -9.07 22.97
CA PHE A 242 2.18 -10.11 23.22
C PHE A 242 1.83 -10.88 24.51
N PRO A 243 2.16 -12.19 24.61
CA PRO A 243 1.28 -13.20 25.18
C PRO A 243 1.02 -13.02 26.68
N SER A 244 0.00 -12.26 27.03
CA SER A 244 -0.56 -12.21 28.38
C SER A 244 -1.50 -13.41 28.57
N GLU A 245 -0.96 -14.61 28.76
CA GLU A 245 -1.65 -15.86 29.17
C GLU A 245 -2.85 -16.37 28.33
N LYS A 246 -3.41 -15.55 27.43
CA LYS A 246 -4.53 -15.85 26.55
C LYS A 246 -4.00 -16.13 25.16
N LYS A 247 -4.46 -17.22 24.55
CA LYS A 247 -4.22 -17.52 23.14
C LYS A 247 -4.55 -16.28 22.31
N SER A 248 -3.61 -15.85 21.46
CA SER A 248 -3.85 -14.79 20.50
C SER A 248 -5.06 -15.16 19.63
N LYS A 249 -5.98 -14.22 19.45
CA LYS A 249 -7.19 -14.45 18.64
C LYS A 249 -6.78 -14.67 17.20
N THR A 250 -7.41 -15.63 16.53
CA THR A 250 -7.31 -15.70 15.07
C THR A 250 -7.98 -14.46 14.45
N PRO A 251 -7.69 -14.12 13.17
CA PRO A 251 -8.37 -13.01 12.50
C PRO A 251 -9.90 -13.14 12.52
N LEU A 252 -10.42 -14.38 12.45
CA LEU A 252 -11.86 -14.64 12.53
C LEU A 252 -12.39 -14.36 13.94
N ASP A 253 -11.75 -14.90 14.98
CA ASP A 253 -12.18 -14.70 16.37
C ASP A 253 -12.15 -13.23 16.77
N PHE A 254 -11.16 -12.48 16.27
CA PHE A 254 -11.10 -11.04 16.45
C PHE A 254 -12.30 -10.34 15.81
N ARG A 255 -12.64 -10.68 14.55
CA ARG A 255 -13.80 -10.13 13.85
C ARG A 255 -15.11 -10.46 14.57
N MET A 256 -15.29 -11.69 15.03
CA MET A 256 -16.47 -12.10 15.79
C MET A 256 -16.60 -11.31 17.10
N SER A 257 -15.49 -11.16 17.83
CA SER A 257 -15.46 -10.34 19.05
C SER A 257 -15.81 -8.87 18.78
N LEU A 258 -15.32 -8.32 17.67
CA LEU A 258 -15.61 -6.95 17.25
C LEU A 258 -17.11 -6.78 16.93
N ILE A 259 -17.72 -7.74 16.22
CA ILE A 259 -19.15 -7.74 15.91
C ILE A 259 -19.97 -7.77 17.20
N GLU A 260 -19.64 -8.65 18.14
CA GLU A 260 -20.33 -8.73 19.43
C GLU A 260 -20.23 -7.42 20.23
N ALA A 261 -19.05 -6.81 20.26
CA ALA A 261 -18.84 -5.53 20.96
C ALA A 261 -19.72 -4.43 20.38
N ILE A 262 -19.75 -4.29 19.06
CA ILE A 262 -20.58 -3.29 18.35
C ILE A 262 -22.08 -3.54 18.60
N LEU A 263 -22.52 -4.80 18.60
CA LEU A 263 -23.92 -5.14 18.85
C LEU A 263 -24.34 -4.88 20.30
N LYS A 264 -23.46 -5.13 21.27
CA LYS A 264 -23.71 -4.83 22.69
C LYS A 264 -23.85 -3.32 22.91
N GLU A 265 -22.99 -2.51 22.31
CA GLU A 265 -23.07 -1.06 22.41
C GLU A 265 -24.40 -0.51 21.87
N LYS A 266 -24.87 -1.02 20.71
CA LYS A 266 -26.17 -0.63 20.16
C LYS A 266 -27.35 -0.92 21.09
N ARG A 267 -27.33 -2.06 21.78
CA ARG A 267 -28.39 -2.41 22.76
C ARG A 267 -28.41 -1.42 23.93
N ILE A 268 -27.25 -0.95 24.39
CA ILE A 268 -27.15 0.03 25.48
C ILE A 268 -27.76 1.38 25.05
N VAL A 269 -27.50 1.82 23.82
CA VAL A 269 -28.05 3.07 23.26
C VAL A 269 -29.57 2.99 23.08
N GLU A 270 -30.10 1.85 22.65
CA GLU A 270 -31.55 1.64 22.52
C GLU A 270 -32.29 1.60 23.87
N THR A 271 -31.60 1.22 24.95
CA THR A 271 -32.15 1.17 26.33
C THR A 271 -31.90 2.42 27.18
N GLY A 272 -31.14 3.40 26.68
CA GLY A 272 -30.95 4.70 27.34
C GLY A 272 -32.22 5.55 27.30
N PRO A 273 -32.39 6.56 28.19
CA PRO A 273 -33.57 7.42 28.18
C PRO A 273 -33.68 8.10 26.82
N GLN A 274 -34.69 7.70 26.03
CA GLN A 274 -35.02 8.35 24.78
C GLN A 274 -35.60 9.73 25.10
N THR A 275 -34.81 10.79 24.95
CA THR A 275 -35.37 12.13 24.85
C THR A 275 -36.16 12.18 23.55
N ILE A 276 -37.49 12.06 23.65
CA ILE A 276 -38.40 12.20 22.53
C ILE A 276 -38.32 13.65 22.04
N VAL A 277 -37.41 13.92 21.11
CA VAL A 277 -37.50 15.14 20.30
C VAL A 277 -38.62 14.90 19.31
N LYS A 278 -39.82 15.39 19.63
CA LYS A 278 -40.96 15.40 18.70
C LYS A 278 -40.56 16.17 17.45
N HIS A 279 -40.19 15.46 16.39
CA HIS A 279 -40.14 16.06 15.05
C HIS A 279 -41.56 16.50 14.68
N LYS A 280 -41.81 17.82 14.71
CA LYS A 280 -43.02 18.39 14.12
C LYS A 280 -43.02 18.05 12.63
N SER A 281 -44.02 17.29 12.20
CA SER A 281 -44.24 16.97 10.80
C SER A 281 -44.43 18.26 10.00
N HIS A 282 -43.68 18.40 8.90
CA HIS A 282 -43.88 19.48 7.96
C HIS A 282 -45.25 19.31 7.27
N LYS A 283 -46.22 20.13 7.65
CA LYS A 283 -47.46 20.30 6.88
C LYS A 283 -47.11 21.05 5.58
N ARG A 284 -47.38 20.42 4.43
CA ARG A 284 -47.47 21.13 3.15
C ARG A 284 -48.68 22.04 3.19
N ILE A 285 -48.46 23.35 3.22
CA ILE A 285 -49.50 24.34 2.98
C ILE A 285 -49.40 24.72 1.50
N LYS A 286 -50.48 24.48 0.74
CA LYS A 286 -50.65 25.06 -0.60
C LYS A 286 -51.17 26.49 -0.42
N ILE A 287 -50.40 27.48 -0.82
CA ILE A 287 -50.88 28.85 -1.05
C ILE A 287 -50.43 29.24 -2.45
N GLY A 288 -51.37 29.64 -3.31
CA GLY A 288 -51.15 30.34 -4.59
C GLY A 288 -50.23 29.66 -5.58
N GLY A 289 -50.76 29.12 -6.67
CA GLY A 289 -50.00 28.37 -7.67
C GLY A 289 -48.81 29.12 -8.26
N GLU A 290 -47.61 28.91 -7.69
CA GLU A 290 -46.31 29.05 -8.34
C GLU A 290 -45.26 28.34 -7.46
N LYS A 291 -44.48 27.42 -8.04
CA LYS A 291 -43.41 26.71 -7.32
C LYS A 291 -42.16 27.57 -7.30
N LYS A 292 -41.73 28.03 -6.11
CA LYS A 292 -40.34 28.46 -5.87
C LYS A 292 -39.83 27.79 -4.60
N ASP A 293 -38.70 27.10 -4.70
CA ASP A 293 -37.99 26.52 -3.56
C ASP A 293 -37.20 27.65 -2.85
N ALA A 294 -37.60 27.99 -1.62
CA ALA A 294 -36.83 28.88 -0.75
C ALA A 294 -35.99 28.04 0.23
N TYR A 295 -34.68 28.24 0.22
CA TYR A 295 -33.75 27.69 1.19
C TYR A 295 -33.71 28.59 2.42
N VAL A 296 -33.93 28.04 3.61
CA VAL A 296 -33.64 28.73 4.88
C VAL A 296 -32.21 28.40 5.28
N ALA A 297 -31.35 29.41 5.28
CA ALA A 297 -30.01 29.36 5.86
C ALA A 297 -30.12 29.35 7.39
N PHE A 298 -29.31 28.51 8.05
CA PHE A 298 -29.12 28.57 9.49
C PHE A 298 -27.83 29.34 9.79
N HIS A 299 -27.92 30.35 10.66
CA HIS A 299 -26.81 30.89 11.43
C HIS A 299 -26.49 29.97 12.61
#